data_AF-A0A9P8GET5-F1
#
_entry.id   AF-A0A9P8GET5-F1
#
_cell.length_a   1.000
_cell.length_b   1.000
_cell.length_c   1.000
_cell.angle_alpha   90.00
_cell.angle_beta   90.00
_cell.angle_gamma   90.00
#
_symmetry.space_group_name_H-M   'P 1'
#
loop_
_entity.id
_entity.type
_entity.pdbx_description
1 polymer ?
#
loop_
_entity_poly.entity_id
_entity_poly.type
_entity_poly.pdbx_seq_one_letter_code
_entity_poly.pdbx_strand_id
1 'polypeptide(L)'
;MALPAIFRMLRPKTFLYLISLRTGTEMIALTLLINKVSGIYGLLAILTGYHLSWLQLTMYIYSIGVLAALCYLSPHIKRQSPLQCLALAWLYVIDSLINAFYTALFGTTWFLMLARHINDAAPSDDSKLPGGAMMNDTAGFTSPEVNASRVEVVATPAMPGQNAVAAGINDGSALGHAVFQSGSIASITVISTLWAIRIYFCLVVMAYARGVLRQHILMTSSNNFGLHGGSERTDLAENPFREGREEGEGWKGRLGRIMTSVGKRYWLGKDDEDEWVRGTGERFTNKKRLNIKVPEPGVGERERRARSGTGPPPLLKKQETS
;
A
#
# COMPACT_ATOMS: atom_id res chain seq x y z
N MET A 1 -22.05 -6.15 9.16
CA MET A 1 -20.98 -7.14 9.43
C MET A 1 -19.67 -6.39 9.67
N ALA A 2 -19.17 -6.37 10.90
CA ALA A 2 -17.93 -5.67 11.23
C ALA A 2 -16.74 -6.45 10.64
N LEU A 3 -15.95 -5.80 9.78
CA LEU A 3 -14.69 -6.39 9.31
C LEU A 3 -13.78 -6.63 10.52
N PRO A 4 -13.13 -7.80 10.63
CA PRO A 4 -12.39 -8.20 11.82
C PRO A 4 -11.18 -7.27 12.09
N ALA A 5 -10.76 -7.23 13.36
CA ALA A 5 -9.66 -6.42 13.90
C ALA A 5 -8.32 -6.54 13.15
N ILE A 6 -8.17 -7.51 12.24
CA ILE A 6 -7.01 -7.70 11.36
C ILE A 6 -6.74 -6.46 10.49
N PHE A 7 -7.77 -5.77 9.98
CA PHE A 7 -7.60 -4.49 9.26
C PHE A 7 -7.22 -3.31 10.18
N ARG A 8 -7.44 -3.43 11.50
CA ARG A 8 -6.96 -2.46 12.49
C ARG A 8 -5.47 -2.66 12.78
N MET A 9 -4.97 -3.90 12.71
CA MET A 9 -3.56 -4.26 12.93
C MET A 9 -2.64 -3.89 11.76
N LEU A 10 -3.18 -3.73 10.55
CA LEU A 10 -2.45 -3.40 9.30
C LEU A 10 -2.12 -1.90 9.12
N ARG A 11 -2.16 -1.09 10.19
CA ARG A 11 -1.97 0.36 10.12
C ARG A 11 -0.69 0.80 10.84
N PRO A 12 0.47 0.79 10.15
CA PRO A 12 1.71 1.27 10.74
C PRO A 12 1.59 2.77 11.04
N LYS A 13 1.91 3.18 12.28
CA LYS A 13 2.03 4.60 12.67
C LYS A 13 3.43 5.17 12.41
N THR A 14 4.39 4.28 12.23
CA THR A 14 5.82 4.56 12.07
C THR A 14 6.42 3.58 11.07
N PHE A 15 7.42 4.02 10.31
CA PHE A 15 8.21 3.15 9.46
C PHE A 15 9.29 2.45 10.28
N LEU A 16 9.29 1.10 10.25
CA LEU A 16 10.19 0.24 11.03
C LEU A 16 10.24 0.56 12.53
N TYR A 17 9.16 1.13 13.09
CA TYR A 17 9.10 1.63 14.48
C TYR A 17 10.09 2.75 14.86
N LEU A 18 10.92 3.21 13.93
CA LEU A 18 12.00 4.16 14.21
C LEU A 18 11.78 5.53 13.54
N ILE A 19 11.09 5.55 12.39
CA ILE A 19 11.06 6.71 11.49
C ILE A 19 9.61 7.16 11.22
N SER A 20 9.42 8.45 10.92
CA SER A 20 8.11 8.99 10.50
C SER A 20 7.59 8.32 9.22
N LEU A 21 6.27 8.21 9.07
CA LEU A 21 5.65 7.66 7.85
C LEU A 21 5.99 8.47 6.60
N ARG A 22 6.20 9.78 6.72
CA ARG A 22 6.61 10.63 5.60
C ARG A 22 7.97 10.17 5.07
N THR A 23 8.97 10.13 5.95
CA THR A 23 10.33 9.72 5.58
C THR A 23 10.36 8.26 5.10
N GLY A 24 9.60 7.36 5.75
CA GLY A 24 9.46 5.99 5.29
C GLY A 24 8.87 5.89 3.87
N THR A 25 7.84 6.70 3.57
CA THR A 25 7.24 6.76 2.23
C THR A 25 8.20 7.33 1.19
N GLU A 26 9.00 8.33 1.54
CA GLU A 26 10.07 8.85 0.67
C GLU A 26 11.11 7.77 0.36
N MET A 27 11.58 7.03 1.37
CA MET A 27 12.53 5.93 1.19
C MET A 27 11.95 4.82 0.30
N ILE A 28 10.70 4.42 0.55
CA ILE A 28 10.00 3.42 -0.26
C ILE A 28 9.86 3.89 -1.72
N ALA A 29 9.49 5.15 -1.94
CA ALA A 29 9.37 5.73 -3.27
C ALA A 29 10.72 5.78 -3.99
N LEU A 30 11.80 6.12 -3.30
CA LEU A 30 13.17 6.11 -3.85
C LEU A 30 13.62 4.69 -4.20
N THR A 31 13.39 3.71 -3.32
CA THR A 31 13.70 2.30 -3.63
C THR A 31 12.91 1.82 -4.85
N LEU A 32 11.63 2.19 -4.97
CA LEU A 32 10.84 1.85 -6.14
C LEU A 32 11.35 2.57 -7.40
N LEU A 33 11.73 3.85 -7.30
CA LEU A 33 12.31 4.60 -8.41
C LEU A 33 13.59 3.94 -8.92
N ILE A 34 14.52 3.57 -8.03
CA ILE A 34 15.76 2.86 -8.40
C ILE A 34 15.42 1.54 -9.10
N ASN A 35 14.47 0.76 -8.57
CA ASN A 35 14.01 -0.47 -9.20
C ASN A 35 13.48 -0.23 -10.63
N LYS A 36 12.69 0.83 -10.84
CA LYS A 36 12.14 1.15 -12.17
C LYS A 36 13.20 1.66 -13.14
N VAL A 37 14.21 2.39 -12.65
CA VAL A 37 15.38 2.79 -13.45
C VAL A 37 16.20 1.57 -13.88
N SER A 38 16.38 0.57 -13.01
CA SER A 38 16.99 -0.71 -13.39
C SER A 38 16.27 -1.38 -14.57
N GLY A 39 14.95 -1.24 -14.66
CA GLY A 39 14.16 -1.71 -15.80
C GLY A 39 14.49 -1.02 -17.14
N ILE A 40 14.96 0.23 -17.12
CA ILE A 40 15.41 0.93 -18.35
C ILE A 40 16.67 0.25 -18.90
N TYR A 41 17.60 -0.15 -18.05
CA TYR A 41 18.78 -0.91 -18.49
C TYR A 41 18.40 -2.24 -19.14
N GLY A 42 17.30 -2.87 -18.69
CA GLY A 42 16.75 -4.06 -19.34
C GLY A 42 16.27 -3.83 -20.78
N LEU A 43 15.75 -2.64 -21.11
CA LEU A 43 15.41 -2.27 -22.48
C LEU A 43 16.65 -1.97 -23.34
N LEU A 44 17.73 -1.45 -22.75
CA LEU A 44 18.98 -1.22 -23.48
C LEU A 44 19.60 -2.52 -24.00
N ALA A 45 19.29 -3.67 -23.39
CA ALA A 45 19.70 -4.98 -23.90
C ALA A 45 19.17 -5.27 -25.32
N ILE A 46 18.05 -4.67 -25.73
CA ILE A 46 17.55 -4.79 -27.12
C ILE A 46 18.58 -4.19 -28.09
N LEU A 47 19.20 -3.06 -27.72
CA LEU A 47 20.18 -2.36 -28.57
C LEU A 47 21.49 -3.14 -28.71
N THR A 48 21.80 -4.03 -27.76
CA THR A 48 22.99 -4.90 -27.82
C THR A 48 22.75 -6.19 -28.60
N GLY A 49 21.58 -6.34 -29.23
CA GLY A 49 21.23 -7.53 -30.02
C GLY A 49 20.62 -8.66 -29.21
N TYR A 50 20.18 -8.41 -27.97
CA TYR A 50 19.57 -9.43 -27.13
C TYR A 50 18.11 -9.69 -27.51
N HIS A 51 17.72 -10.96 -27.63
CA HIS A 51 16.37 -11.36 -28.01
C HIS A 51 15.44 -11.37 -26.80
N LEU A 52 14.60 -10.34 -26.68
CA LEU A 52 13.66 -10.19 -25.58
C LEU A 52 12.33 -10.89 -25.84
N SER A 53 11.85 -11.62 -24.83
CA SER A 53 10.51 -12.21 -24.87
C SER A 53 9.43 -11.12 -24.85
N TRP A 54 8.33 -11.34 -25.56
CA TRP A 54 7.18 -10.43 -25.58
C TRP A 54 6.68 -10.09 -24.17
N LEU A 55 6.66 -11.07 -23.26
CA LEU A 55 6.21 -10.89 -21.88
C LEU A 55 7.10 -9.91 -21.12
N GLN A 56 8.42 -9.98 -21.31
CA GLN A 56 9.36 -9.07 -20.67
C GLN A 56 9.32 -7.68 -21.28
N LEU A 57 9.11 -7.57 -22.60
CA LEU A 57 8.90 -6.28 -23.25
C LEU A 57 7.71 -5.56 -22.63
N THR A 58 6.59 -6.24 -22.42
CA THR A 58 5.40 -5.63 -21.77
C THR A 58 5.70 -5.19 -20.33
N MET A 59 6.45 -5.98 -19.57
CA MET A 59 6.89 -5.63 -18.22
C MET A 59 7.77 -4.37 -18.20
N TYR A 60 8.69 -4.25 -19.16
CA TYR A 60 9.58 -3.09 -19.25
C TYR A 60 8.87 -1.82 -19.71
N ILE A 61 7.98 -1.91 -20.71
CA ILE A 61 7.16 -0.77 -21.16
C ILE A 61 6.28 -0.26 -20.01
N TYR A 62 5.65 -1.18 -19.26
CA TYR A 62 4.90 -0.84 -18.06
C TYR A 62 5.78 -0.13 -17.02
N SER A 63 7.00 -0.62 -16.79
CA SER A 63 7.96 -0.03 -15.86
C SER A 63 8.31 1.43 -16.19
N ILE A 64 8.42 1.79 -17.48
CA ILE A 64 8.63 3.19 -17.90
C ILE A 64 7.43 4.06 -17.49
N GLY A 65 6.21 3.58 -17.72
CA GLY A 65 4.99 4.32 -17.33
C GLY A 65 4.93 4.58 -15.81
N VAL A 66 5.26 3.56 -15.01
CA VAL A 66 5.33 3.69 -13.55
C VAL A 66 6.45 4.65 -13.13
N LEU A 67 7.61 4.61 -13.79
CA LEU A 67 8.71 5.53 -13.51
C LEU A 67 8.30 6.99 -13.76
N ALA A 68 7.68 7.28 -14.90
CA ALA A 68 7.22 8.62 -15.22
C ALA A 68 6.20 9.12 -14.17
N ALA A 69 5.26 8.27 -13.78
CA ALA A 69 4.30 8.58 -12.74
C ALA A 69 4.95 8.79 -11.36
N LEU A 70 5.98 8.00 -10.99
CA LEU A 70 6.73 8.17 -9.75
C LEU A 70 7.51 9.49 -9.73
N CYS A 71 8.17 9.85 -10.83
CA CYS A 71 8.87 11.14 -10.93
C CYS A 71 7.91 12.32 -10.75
N TYR A 72 6.68 12.21 -11.28
CA TYR A 72 5.63 13.21 -11.07
C TYR A 72 5.09 13.24 -9.63
N LEU A 73 4.80 12.08 -9.03
CA LEU A 73 4.11 11.99 -7.74
C LEU A 73 5.04 12.11 -6.52
N SER A 74 6.32 11.70 -6.63
CA SER A 74 7.24 11.67 -5.48
C SER A 74 7.45 13.04 -4.81
N PRO A 75 7.57 14.17 -5.54
CA PRO A 75 7.68 15.49 -4.92
C PRO A 75 6.46 15.86 -4.05
N HIS A 76 5.30 15.29 -4.36
CA HIS A 76 4.06 15.55 -3.62
C HIS A 76 4.02 14.89 -2.24
N ILE A 77 4.92 13.94 -1.96
CA ILE A 77 5.10 13.39 -0.61
C ILE A 77 5.45 14.52 0.36
N LYS A 78 6.41 15.39 0.01
CA LYS A 78 6.82 16.53 0.85
C LYS A 78 5.75 17.62 0.94
N ARG A 79 5.00 17.82 -0.14
CA ARG A 79 3.94 18.83 -0.23
C ARG A 79 2.63 18.41 0.45
N GLN A 80 2.46 17.12 0.78
CA GLN A 80 1.25 16.58 1.41
C GLN A 80 -0.04 16.92 0.65
N SER A 81 0.02 16.94 -0.68
CA SER A 81 -1.19 17.17 -1.48
C SER A 81 -2.05 15.90 -1.50
N PRO A 82 -3.34 15.97 -1.12
CA PRO A 82 -4.16 14.81 -0.78
C PRO A 82 -4.37 13.86 -1.97
N LEU A 83 -4.72 14.41 -3.14
CA LEU A 83 -4.99 13.61 -4.34
C LEU A 83 -3.75 12.87 -4.85
N GLN A 84 -2.61 13.55 -4.91
CA GLN A 84 -1.36 12.97 -5.44
C GLN A 84 -0.78 11.93 -4.46
N CYS A 85 -0.88 12.15 -3.15
CA CYS A 85 -0.48 11.14 -2.17
C CYS A 85 -1.39 9.90 -2.24
N LEU A 86 -2.70 10.11 -2.45
CA LEU A 86 -3.64 9.01 -2.70
C LEU A 86 -3.29 8.27 -4.00
N ALA A 87 -2.90 9.00 -5.06
CA ALA A 87 -2.49 8.43 -6.34
C ALA A 87 -1.22 7.61 -6.23
N LEU A 88 -0.25 8.10 -5.46
CA LEU A 88 0.98 7.39 -5.16
C LEU A 88 0.70 6.06 -4.44
N ALA A 89 -0.21 6.06 -3.45
CA ALA A 89 -0.57 4.85 -2.73
C ALA A 89 -1.21 3.79 -3.62
N TRP A 90 -2.18 4.18 -4.46
CA TRP A 90 -2.79 3.28 -5.42
C TRP A 90 -1.82 2.79 -6.49
N LEU A 91 -0.94 3.67 -6.99
CA LEU A 91 0.13 3.30 -7.91
C LEU A 91 1.03 2.23 -7.30
N TYR A 92 1.44 2.39 -6.04
CA TYR A 92 2.31 1.42 -5.36
C TYR A 92 1.64 0.06 -5.17
N VAL A 93 0.35 0.05 -4.81
CA VAL A 93 -0.43 -1.18 -4.65
C VAL A 93 -0.62 -1.90 -5.99
N ILE A 94 -1.05 -1.17 -7.02
CA ILE A 94 -1.27 -1.73 -8.36
C ILE A 94 0.04 -2.23 -8.95
N ASP A 95 1.12 -1.46 -8.82
CA ASP A 95 2.46 -1.88 -9.25
C ASP A 95 2.91 -3.14 -8.53
N SER A 96 2.67 -3.25 -7.23
CA SER A 96 2.99 -4.47 -6.51
C SER A 96 2.19 -5.65 -7.06
N LEU A 97 0.86 -5.53 -7.25
CA LEU A 97 0.04 -6.60 -7.81
C LEU A 97 0.48 -7.03 -9.22
N ILE A 98 0.81 -6.08 -10.09
CA ILE A 98 1.31 -6.38 -11.44
C ILE A 98 2.66 -7.09 -11.37
N ASN A 99 3.59 -6.64 -10.53
CA ASN A 99 4.85 -7.36 -10.32
C ASN A 99 4.62 -8.75 -9.71
N ALA A 100 3.60 -8.94 -8.86
CA ALA A 100 3.22 -10.25 -8.33
C ALA A 100 2.86 -11.21 -9.45
N PHE A 101 2.03 -10.71 -10.38
CA PHE A 101 1.60 -11.47 -11.53
C PHE A 101 2.80 -11.87 -12.41
N TYR A 102 3.71 -10.93 -12.72
CA TYR A 102 4.93 -11.24 -13.47
C TYR A 102 5.87 -12.20 -12.72
N THR A 103 6.03 -12.05 -11.40
CA THR A 103 6.82 -12.99 -10.58
C THR A 103 6.19 -14.39 -10.58
N ALA A 104 4.87 -14.49 -10.50
CA ALA A 104 4.16 -15.77 -10.53
C ALA A 104 4.29 -16.46 -11.90
N LEU A 105 4.14 -15.70 -13.00
CA LEU A 105 4.36 -16.22 -14.36
C LEU A 105 5.81 -16.69 -14.54
N PHE A 106 6.78 -15.88 -14.15
CA PHE A 106 8.20 -16.24 -14.20
C PHE A 106 8.48 -17.50 -13.39
N GLY A 107 8.03 -17.55 -12.14
CA GLY A 107 8.23 -18.69 -11.26
C GLY A 107 7.60 -19.97 -11.81
N THR A 108 6.38 -19.89 -12.34
CA THR A 108 5.69 -21.05 -12.94
C THR A 108 6.47 -21.60 -14.13
N THR A 109 6.88 -20.72 -15.05
CA THR A 109 7.69 -21.14 -16.20
C THR A 109 9.03 -21.74 -15.75
N TRP A 110 9.69 -21.12 -14.77
CA TRP A 110 10.96 -21.60 -14.22
C TRP A 110 10.85 -22.99 -13.60
N PHE A 111 9.85 -23.24 -12.75
CA PHE A 111 9.66 -24.55 -12.13
C PHE A 111 9.22 -25.62 -13.12
N LEU A 112 8.43 -25.26 -14.14
CA LEU A 112 8.09 -26.18 -15.24
C LEU A 112 9.31 -26.57 -16.06
N MET A 113 10.16 -25.59 -16.39
CA MET A 113 11.42 -25.81 -17.10
C MET A 113 12.35 -26.72 -16.27
N LEU A 114 12.53 -26.41 -14.98
CA LEU A 114 13.33 -27.23 -14.08
C LEU A 114 12.82 -28.68 -13.99
N ALA A 115 11.50 -28.88 -13.86
CA ALA A 115 10.91 -30.21 -13.83
C ALA A 115 11.09 -30.98 -15.16
N ARG A 116 11.12 -30.29 -16.30
CA ARG A 116 11.41 -30.93 -17.61
C ARG A 116 12.85 -31.40 -17.70
N HIS A 117 13.81 -30.58 -17.31
CA HIS A 117 15.23 -30.97 -17.31
C HIS A 117 15.58 -32.06 -16.29
N ILE A 118 14.78 -32.21 -15.22
CA ILE A 118 14.95 -33.32 -14.27
C ILE A 118 14.44 -34.66 -14.86
N ASN A 119 13.37 -34.64 -15.66
CA ASN A 119 12.72 -35.87 -16.15
C ASN A 119 13.20 -36.36 -17.52
N ASP A 120 13.50 -35.43 -18.45
CA ASP A 120 13.77 -35.77 -19.85
C ASP A 120 15.28 -35.77 -20.11
N ALA A 121 15.81 -36.94 -20.52
CA ALA A 121 17.19 -37.08 -21.02
C ALA A 121 17.36 -36.55 -22.47
N ALA A 122 16.29 -36.08 -23.10
CA ALA A 122 16.28 -35.56 -24.46
C ALA A 122 15.96 -34.06 -24.47
N PRO A 123 16.53 -33.28 -25.41
CA PRO A 123 16.31 -31.83 -25.47
C PRO A 123 14.83 -31.53 -25.73
N SER A 124 14.14 -30.98 -24.73
CA SER A 124 12.79 -30.44 -24.88
C SER A 124 12.84 -29.11 -25.62
N ASP A 125 11.84 -28.86 -26.47
CA ASP A 125 11.69 -27.57 -27.15
C ASP A 125 11.18 -26.50 -26.16
N ASP A 126 12.12 -25.91 -25.43
CA ASP A 126 11.86 -24.92 -24.37
C ASP A 126 11.32 -23.59 -24.93
N SER A 127 11.34 -23.41 -26.25
CA SER A 127 10.75 -22.26 -26.93
C SER A 127 9.22 -22.19 -26.80
N LYS A 128 8.56 -23.32 -26.49
CA LYS A 128 7.10 -23.41 -26.32
C LYS A 128 6.61 -22.82 -24.99
N LEU A 129 7.50 -22.58 -24.04
CA LEU A 129 7.18 -21.95 -22.76
C LEU A 129 7.29 -20.42 -22.90
N PRO A 130 6.35 -19.63 -22.35
CA PRO A 130 6.45 -18.17 -22.35
C PRO A 130 7.73 -17.69 -21.65
N GLY A 131 8.69 -17.18 -22.42
CA GLY A 131 10.00 -16.77 -21.91
C GLY A 131 11.01 -17.91 -21.69
N GLY A 132 10.66 -19.14 -22.07
CA GLY A 132 11.50 -20.34 -21.88
C GLY A 132 12.82 -20.30 -22.65
N ALA A 133 12.80 -19.83 -23.90
CA ALA A 133 14.02 -19.64 -24.69
C ALA A 133 15.04 -18.73 -23.99
N MET A 134 14.59 -17.58 -23.45
CA MET A 134 15.49 -16.67 -22.72
C MET A 134 15.95 -17.26 -21.38
N MET A 135 15.06 -17.96 -20.67
CA MET A 135 15.44 -18.65 -19.43
C MET A 135 16.54 -19.67 -19.70
N ASN A 136 16.46 -20.44 -20.80
CA ASN A 136 17.50 -21.38 -21.20
C ASN A 136 18.85 -20.68 -21.43
N ASP A 137 18.85 -19.61 -22.22
CA ASP A 137 20.06 -18.89 -22.61
C ASP A 137 20.74 -18.18 -21.43
N THR A 138 19.97 -17.83 -20.38
CA THR A 138 20.48 -17.09 -19.21
C THR A 138 20.81 -17.98 -18.03
N ALA A 139 20.13 -19.11 -17.89
CA ALA A 139 20.23 -20.01 -16.74
C ALA A 139 21.60 -20.69 -16.64
N GLY A 140 22.20 -21.09 -17.77
CA GLY A 140 23.48 -21.82 -17.79
C GLY A 140 23.47 -23.22 -17.16
N PHE A 141 22.38 -23.62 -16.47
CA PHE A 141 22.20 -24.95 -15.87
C PHE A 141 21.26 -25.87 -16.66
N THR A 142 20.59 -25.35 -17.69
CA THR A 142 19.63 -26.08 -18.55
C THR A 142 20.25 -26.55 -19.87
N SER A 143 21.43 -26.05 -20.20
CA SER A 143 22.21 -26.42 -21.39
C SER A 143 23.59 -26.90 -20.95
N PRO A 144 23.85 -28.22 -20.87
CA PRO A 144 25.18 -28.70 -20.50
C PRO A 144 26.18 -28.33 -21.60
N GLU A 145 27.22 -27.54 -21.28
CA GLU A 145 28.32 -27.20 -22.21
C GLU A 145 29.07 -28.44 -22.72
N VAL A 146 28.96 -29.56 -21.99
CA VAL A 146 29.61 -30.82 -22.30
C VAL A 146 28.55 -31.90 -22.51
N ASN A 147 28.43 -32.39 -23.75
CA ASN A 147 27.66 -33.58 -24.07
C ASN A 147 28.42 -34.83 -23.57
N ALA A 148 28.40 -35.05 -22.26
CA ALA A 148 29.05 -36.19 -21.63
C ALA A 148 28.23 -37.46 -21.89
N SER A 149 28.64 -38.24 -22.89
CA SER A 149 28.01 -39.54 -23.21
C SER A 149 28.25 -40.60 -22.14
N ARG A 150 29.28 -40.45 -21.30
CA ARG A 150 29.50 -41.27 -20.11
C ARG A 150 30.01 -40.42 -18.95
N VAL A 151 29.45 -40.64 -17.76
CA VAL A 151 29.98 -40.15 -16.49
C VAL A 151 30.45 -41.36 -15.71
N GLU A 152 31.76 -41.47 -15.51
CA GLU A 152 32.37 -42.55 -14.75
C GLU A 152 32.51 -42.12 -13.29
N VAL A 153 31.65 -42.65 -12.42
CA VAL A 153 31.65 -42.33 -10.99
C VAL A 153 32.66 -43.22 -10.29
N VAL A 154 33.83 -42.66 -9.98
CA VAL A 154 34.87 -43.35 -9.21
C VAL A 154 34.68 -43.02 -7.73
N ALA A 155 34.32 -44.01 -6.92
CA ALA A 155 34.25 -43.85 -5.46
C ALA A 155 35.65 -43.94 -4.85
N THR A 156 36.00 -43.01 -3.96
CA THR A 156 37.28 -43.00 -3.24
C THR A 156 37.06 -43.27 -1.75
N PRO A 157 37.76 -44.25 -1.14
CA PRO A 157 38.78 -45.13 -1.72
C PRO A 157 38.19 -46.21 -2.63
N ALA A 158 38.84 -46.44 -3.78
CA ALA A 158 38.43 -47.46 -4.74
C ALA A 158 38.78 -48.85 -4.20
N MET A 159 37.78 -49.56 -3.67
CA MET A 159 37.94 -50.94 -3.22
C MET A 159 37.65 -51.90 -4.39
N PRO A 160 38.54 -52.88 -4.67
CA PRO A 160 38.33 -53.82 -5.77
C PRO A 160 37.05 -54.64 -5.54
N GLY A 161 36.14 -54.62 -6.52
CA GLY A 161 34.88 -55.36 -6.50
C GLY A 161 33.62 -54.55 -6.16
N GLN A 162 33.72 -53.25 -5.91
CA GLN A 162 32.56 -52.38 -5.70
C GLN A 162 32.28 -51.49 -6.92
N ASN A 163 31.12 -51.69 -7.56
CA ASN A 163 30.61 -50.82 -8.62
C ASN A 163 29.77 -49.70 -7.98
N ALA A 164 30.23 -48.46 -8.11
CA ALA A 164 29.43 -47.29 -7.74
C ALA A 164 28.42 -46.99 -8.86
N VAL A 165 27.14 -47.24 -8.59
CA VAL A 165 26.05 -46.94 -9.52
C VAL A 165 25.32 -45.70 -9.03
N ALA A 166 25.28 -44.65 -9.84
CA ALA A 166 24.43 -43.50 -9.57
C ALA A 166 22.97 -43.92 -9.79
N ALA A 167 22.21 -44.06 -8.71
CA ALA A 167 20.78 -44.34 -8.76
C ALA A 167 20.00 -43.01 -8.71
N GLY A 168 19.31 -42.67 -9.78
CA GLY A 168 18.34 -41.57 -9.78
C GLY A 168 17.12 -41.96 -8.96
N ILE A 169 16.76 -41.14 -7.97
CA ILE A 169 15.52 -41.31 -7.20
C ILE A 169 14.38 -40.71 -8.02
N ASN A 170 13.64 -41.56 -8.73
CA ASN A 170 12.42 -41.17 -9.44
C ASN A 170 11.20 -41.32 -8.50
N ASP A 171 10.98 -40.34 -7.63
CA ASP A 171 9.73 -40.27 -6.86
C ASP A 171 8.66 -39.51 -7.68
N GLY A 172 7.47 -40.09 -7.79
CA GLY A 172 6.49 -39.88 -8.89
C GLY A 172 5.81 -38.52 -9.01
N SER A 173 6.34 -37.45 -8.42
CA SER A 173 5.89 -36.08 -8.67
C SER A 173 7.09 -35.18 -8.94
N ALA A 174 7.46 -35.05 -10.21
CA ALA A 174 8.57 -34.23 -10.65
C ALA A 174 8.44 -32.75 -10.26
N LEU A 175 7.21 -32.23 -10.20
CA LEU A 175 6.94 -30.88 -9.66
C LEU A 175 7.17 -30.83 -8.15
N GLY A 176 6.74 -31.84 -7.40
CA GLY A 176 7.06 -31.97 -5.98
C GLY A 176 8.56 -32.00 -5.75
N HIS A 177 9.29 -32.85 -6.47
CA HIS A 177 10.73 -32.97 -6.36
C HIS A 177 11.47 -31.67 -6.75
N ALA A 178 11.05 -31.00 -7.84
CA ALA A 178 11.61 -29.71 -8.23
C ALA A 178 11.38 -28.61 -7.16
N VAL A 179 10.21 -28.63 -6.50
CA VAL A 179 9.88 -27.69 -5.41
C VAL A 179 10.67 -28.01 -4.13
N PHE A 180 10.83 -29.29 -3.80
CA PHE A 180 11.52 -29.77 -2.59
C PHE A 180 13.04 -29.93 -2.74
N GLN A 181 13.61 -29.67 -3.92
CA GLN A 181 15.06 -29.58 -4.10
C GLN A 181 15.62 -28.47 -3.20
N SER A 182 16.75 -28.72 -2.53
CA SER A 182 17.33 -27.82 -1.51
C SER A 182 17.51 -26.37 -1.99
N GLY A 183 17.77 -26.15 -3.29
CA GLY A 183 17.87 -24.83 -3.90
C GLY A 183 16.53 -24.12 -4.14
N SER A 184 15.45 -24.86 -4.39
CA SER A 184 14.10 -24.31 -4.63
C SER A 184 13.46 -23.79 -3.33
N ILE A 185 13.63 -24.49 -2.21
CA ILE A 185 13.08 -24.03 -0.92
C ILE A 185 13.70 -22.69 -0.51
N ALA A 186 15.00 -22.52 -0.72
CA ALA A 186 15.69 -21.26 -0.45
C ALA A 186 15.14 -20.12 -1.33
N SER A 187 14.95 -20.35 -2.64
CA SER A 187 14.42 -19.32 -3.55
C SER A 187 12.98 -18.94 -3.22
N ILE A 188 12.10 -19.91 -2.93
CA ILE A 188 10.71 -19.68 -2.52
C ILE A 188 10.65 -18.86 -1.21
N THR A 189 11.52 -19.20 -0.25
CA THR A 189 11.60 -18.49 1.04
C THR A 189 12.03 -17.03 0.84
N VAL A 190 13.04 -16.80 0.00
CA VAL A 190 13.51 -15.44 -0.34
C VAL A 190 12.42 -14.65 -1.05
N ILE A 191 11.77 -15.23 -2.07
CA ILE A 191 10.67 -14.58 -2.80
C ILE A 191 9.53 -14.23 -1.84
N SER A 192 9.13 -15.16 -0.98
CA SER A 192 8.06 -14.94 0.01
C SER A 192 8.41 -13.84 1.02
N THR A 193 9.66 -13.80 1.48
CA THR A 193 10.15 -12.77 2.41
C THR A 193 10.15 -11.39 1.75
N LEU A 194 10.67 -11.29 0.53
CA LEU A 194 10.64 -10.04 -0.25
C LEU A 194 9.22 -9.57 -0.50
N TRP A 195 8.29 -10.50 -0.73
CA TRP A 195 6.87 -10.23 -0.87
C TRP A 195 6.22 -9.72 0.42
N ALA A 196 6.54 -10.33 1.57
CA ALA A 196 6.07 -9.85 2.86
C ALA A 196 6.55 -8.41 3.15
N ILE A 197 7.81 -8.11 2.84
CA ILE A 197 8.37 -6.74 2.93
C ILE A 197 7.61 -5.79 2.01
N ARG A 198 7.32 -6.20 0.77
CA ARG A 198 6.60 -5.36 -0.20
C ARG A 198 5.15 -5.09 0.21
N ILE A 199 4.48 -6.07 0.81
CA ILE A 199 3.15 -5.89 1.40
C ILE A 199 3.24 -4.88 2.55
N TYR A 200 4.23 -5.00 3.43
CA TYR A 200 4.45 -4.00 4.49
C TYR A 200 4.65 -2.59 3.93
N PHE A 201 5.45 -2.43 2.86
CA PHE A 201 5.61 -1.14 2.19
C PHE A 201 4.30 -0.60 1.62
N CYS A 202 3.44 -1.45 1.03
CA CYS A 202 2.10 -1.04 0.59
C CYS A 202 1.30 -0.44 1.76
N LEU A 203 1.31 -1.09 2.92
CA LEU A 203 0.61 -0.61 4.11
C LEU A 203 1.16 0.73 4.60
N VAL A 204 2.48 0.92 4.58
CA VAL A 204 3.13 2.18 4.97
C VAL A 204 2.70 3.33 4.06
N VAL A 205 2.76 3.15 2.73
CA VAL A 205 2.38 4.19 1.77
C VAL A 205 0.89 4.49 1.87
N MET A 206 0.05 3.47 2.04
CA MET A 206 -1.40 3.62 2.23
C MET A 206 -1.73 4.34 3.55
N ALA A 207 -1.01 4.05 4.64
CA ALA A 207 -1.18 4.71 5.93
C ALA A 207 -0.77 6.19 5.84
N TYR A 208 0.35 6.48 5.16
CA TYR A 208 0.78 7.86 4.90
C TYR A 208 -0.25 8.65 4.11
N ALA A 209 -0.72 8.11 2.98
CA ALA A 209 -1.71 8.78 2.13
C ALA A 209 -3.03 9.03 2.86
N ARG A 210 -3.48 8.07 3.69
CA ARG A 210 -4.65 8.26 4.56
C ARG A 210 -4.41 9.40 5.56
N GLY A 211 -3.24 9.44 6.20
CA GLY A 211 -2.87 10.50 7.14
C GLY A 211 -2.95 11.89 6.51
N VAL A 212 -2.39 12.04 5.31
CA VAL A 212 -2.47 13.29 4.52
C VAL A 212 -3.91 13.64 4.16
N LEU A 213 -4.68 12.67 3.67
CA LEU A 213 -6.08 12.87 3.31
C LEU A 213 -6.93 13.32 4.50
N ARG A 214 -6.77 12.68 5.67
CA ARG A 214 -7.53 13.03 6.87
C ARG A 214 -7.10 14.37 7.46
N GLN A 215 -5.81 14.68 7.46
CA GLN A 215 -5.32 16.00 7.86
C GLN A 215 -5.93 17.09 6.97
N HIS A 216 -5.99 16.86 5.66
CA HIS A 216 -6.63 17.78 4.72
C HIS A 216 -8.13 17.96 5.04
N ILE A 217 -8.88 16.86 5.21
CA ILE A 217 -10.31 16.91 5.58
C ILE A 217 -10.52 17.70 6.87
N LEU A 218 -9.70 17.49 7.89
CA LEU A 218 -9.80 18.21 9.16
C LEU A 218 -9.54 19.72 8.99
N MET A 219 -8.51 20.09 8.23
CA MET A 219 -8.14 21.49 7.97
C MET A 219 -9.19 22.23 7.12
N THR A 220 -9.75 21.56 6.10
CA THR A 220 -10.85 22.12 5.31
C THR A 220 -12.14 22.21 6.12
N SER A 221 -12.40 21.26 7.03
CA SER A 221 -13.60 21.26 7.88
C SER A 221 -13.58 22.37 8.94
N SER A 222 -12.41 22.70 9.52
CA SER A 222 -12.30 23.81 10.48
C SER A 222 -12.54 25.17 9.83
N ASN A 223 -12.14 25.35 8.57
CA ASN A 223 -12.38 26.59 7.83
C ASN A 223 -13.85 26.72 7.40
N ASN A 224 -14.60 25.61 7.33
CA ASN A 224 -15.99 25.57 6.87
C ASN A 224 -16.98 25.33 8.04
N PHE A 225 -16.77 26.02 9.17
CA PHE A 225 -17.56 25.91 10.42
C PHE A 225 -19.09 26.12 10.28
N GLY A 226 -19.61 26.45 9.09
CA GLY A 226 -21.03 26.75 8.86
C GLY A 226 -21.84 25.75 8.02
N LEU A 227 -21.23 24.72 7.40
CA LEU A 227 -21.97 23.84 6.48
C LEU A 227 -22.07 22.42 7.03
N HIS A 228 -23.03 22.19 7.92
CA HIS A 228 -23.54 20.85 8.24
C HIS A 228 -24.22 20.24 7.01
N GLY A 229 -23.43 19.86 6.01
CA GLY A 229 -23.88 19.05 4.88
C GLY A 229 -23.99 17.60 5.34
N GLY A 230 -25.23 17.16 5.61
CA GLY A 230 -25.56 15.84 6.13
C GLY A 230 -24.81 14.70 5.44
N SER A 231 -23.90 14.06 6.17
CA SER A 231 -23.64 12.65 5.91
C SER A 231 -24.72 11.87 6.66
N GLU A 232 -25.59 11.16 5.92
CA GLU A 232 -26.61 10.26 6.46
C GLU A 232 -26.03 9.10 7.30
N ARG A 233 -24.70 8.97 7.39
CA ARG A 233 -24.00 7.96 8.19
C ARG A 233 -22.97 8.64 9.08
N THR A 234 -23.19 8.56 10.38
CA THR A 234 -22.38 9.18 11.44
C THR A 234 -20.95 8.63 11.56
N ASP A 235 -20.56 7.62 10.76
CA ASP A 235 -19.30 6.88 10.87
C ASP A 235 -18.21 7.27 9.82
N LEU A 236 -18.58 8.03 8.79
CA LEU A 236 -17.66 8.42 7.69
C LEU A 236 -17.47 9.94 7.62
N ALA A 237 -16.22 10.37 7.43
CA ALA A 237 -15.89 11.76 7.14
C ALA A 237 -16.37 12.19 5.75
N GLU A 238 -16.61 13.49 5.57
CA GLU A 238 -16.97 14.06 4.27
C GLU A 238 -15.84 13.81 3.25
N ASN A 239 -16.22 13.40 2.03
CA ASN A 239 -15.25 13.16 0.97
C ASN A 239 -14.79 14.51 0.37
N PRO A 240 -13.49 14.86 0.41
CA PRO A 240 -12.99 16.13 -0.12
C PRO A 240 -13.17 16.27 -1.64
N PHE A 241 -13.34 15.15 -2.35
CA PHE A 241 -13.50 15.10 -3.81
C PHE A 241 -14.97 15.09 -4.29
N ARG A 242 -15.94 15.41 -3.42
CA ARG A 242 -17.37 15.45 -3.78
C ARG A 242 -17.65 16.63 -4.73
N GLU A 243 -18.64 16.44 -5.60
CA GLU A 243 -19.12 17.50 -6.51
C GLU A 243 -19.59 18.72 -5.69
N GLY A 244 -19.18 19.93 -6.11
CA GLY A 244 -19.43 21.19 -5.39
C GLY A 244 -18.31 21.65 -4.44
N ARG A 245 -17.18 20.92 -4.35
CA ARG A 245 -15.94 21.37 -3.68
C ARG A 245 -14.87 21.66 -4.73
N GLU A 246 -13.99 22.63 -4.46
CA GLU A 246 -12.90 23.03 -5.37
C GLU A 246 -12.01 21.84 -5.81
N GLU A 247 -11.71 20.90 -4.91
CA GLU A 247 -10.92 19.70 -5.23
C GLU A 247 -11.72 18.57 -5.91
N GLY A 248 -13.06 18.66 -5.87
CA GLY A 248 -13.99 17.69 -6.45
C GLY A 248 -14.39 18.00 -7.88
N GLU A 249 -13.99 19.15 -8.42
CA GLU A 249 -14.28 19.57 -9.79
C GLU A 249 -13.34 18.94 -10.82
N GLY A 250 -13.88 18.76 -12.03
CA GLY A 250 -13.15 18.21 -13.17
C GLY A 250 -12.72 16.75 -13.01
N TRP A 251 -11.70 16.38 -13.80
CA TRP A 251 -11.21 15.00 -13.88
C TRP A 251 -10.51 14.53 -12.59
N LYS A 252 -9.87 15.46 -11.87
CA LYS A 252 -9.18 15.18 -10.60
C LYS A 252 -10.16 14.75 -9.52
N GLY A 253 -11.27 15.47 -9.38
CA GLY A 253 -12.33 15.08 -8.46
C GLY A 253 -12.91 13.70 -8.78
N ARG A 254 -13.18 13.41 -10.06
CA ARG A 254 -13.66 12.08 -10.49
C ARG A 254 -12.68 10.96 -10.11
N LEU A 255 -11.38 11.19 -10.34
CA LEU A 255 -10.32 10.25 -9.96
C LEU A 255 -10.28 10.05 -8.44
N GLY A 256 -10.29 11.13 -7.66
CA GLY A 256 -10.32 11.07 -6.19
C GLY A 256 -11.55 10.32 -5.65
N ARG A 257 -12.73 10.50 -6.26
CA ARG A 257 -13.95 9.75 -5.91
C ARG A 257 -13.82 8.25 -6.18
N ILE A 258 -13.24 7.86 -7.30
CA ILE A 258 -13.01 6.44 -7.64
C ILE A 258 -12.02 5.82 -6.64
N MET A 259 -10.94 6.53 -6.32
CA MET A 259 -9.89 6.02 -5.44
C MET A 259 -10.33 5.93 -3.98
N THR A 260 -11.23 6.82 -3.54
CA THR A 260 -11.82 6.79 -2.21
C THR A 260 -13.05 5.88 -2.11
N SER A 261 -13.65 5.46 -3.23
CA SER A 261 -14.78 4.52 -3.20
C SER A 261 -14.31 3.10 -2.88
N VAL A 262 -13.15 2.70 -3.41
CA VAL A 262 -12.52 1.41 -3.07
C VAL A 262 -11.96 1.48 -1.66
N GLY A 263 -12.53 0.71 -0.74
CA GLY A 263 -12.15 0.78 0.67
C GLY A 263 -12.62 2.07 1.35
N LYS A 264 -13.82 2.57 1.01
CA LYS A 264 -14.41 3.81 1.59
C LYS A 264 -14.24 3.95 3.10
N ARG A 265 -14.41 2.86 3.86
CA ARG A 265 -14.21 2.84 5.31
C ARG A 265 -12.75 2.99 5.72
N TYR A 266 -11.81 2.46 4.95
CA TYR A 266 -10.38 2.67 5.18
C TYR A 266 -9.93 4.10 4.87
N TRP A 267 -10.53 4.80 3.91
CA TRP A 267 -10.14 6.18 3.57
C TRP A 267 -10.87 7.25 4.39
N LEU A 268 -12.18 7.10 4.54
CA LEU A 268 -13.05 8.10 5.16
C LEU A 268 -13.56 7.69 6.55
N GLY A 269 -13.36 6.45 6.98
CA GLY A 269 -13.83 5.99 8.29
C GLY A 269 -13.12 6.68 9.45
N LYS A 270 -13.86 6.85 10.55
CA LYS A 270 -13.37 7.33 11.85
C LYS A 270 -12.25 6.42 12.38
N ASP A 271 -11.21 6.99 12.98
CA ASP A 271 -10.28 6.19 13.80
C ASP A 271 -10.88 6.05 15.19
N ASP A 272 -10.97 4.82 15.71
CA ASP A 272 -11.52 4.54 17.04
C ASP A 272 -10.68 5.23 18.15
N GLU A 273 -9.38 5.48 17.90
CA GLU A 273 -8.54 6.29 18.79
C GLU A 273 -8.97 7.76 18.87
N ASP A 274 -9.39 8.36 17.74
CA ASP A 274 -9.92 9.72 17.73
C ASP A 274 -11.21 9.82 18.55
N GLU A 275 -11.98 8.73 18.65
CA GLU A 275 -13.23 8.68 19.40
C GLU A 275 -12.99 8.63 20.92
N TRP A 276 -11.96 7.91 21.38
CA TRP A 276 -11.55 7.95 22.78
C TRP A 276 -10.98 9.33 23.16
N VAL A 277 -10.16 9.94 22.30
CA VAL A 277 -9.58 11.28 22.53
C VAL A 277 -10.64 12.39 22.46
N ARG A 278 -11.58 12.32 21.50
CA ARG A 278 -12.71 13.26 21.44
C ARG A 278 -13.69 13.05 22.59
N GLY A 279 -14.00 11.80 22.96
CA GLY A 279 -14.90 11.49 24.08
C GLY A 279 -14.35 11.93 25.43
N THR A 280 -13.02 11.91 25.62
CA THR A 280 -12.39 12.51 26.81
C THR A 280 -12.44 14.04 26.75
N GLY A 281 -12.09 14.64 25.61
CA GLY A 281 -12.17 16.10 25.42
C GLY A 281 -13.57 16.68 25.62
N GLU A 282 -14.60 16.01 25.10
CA GLU A 282 -16.03 16.36 25.24
C GLU A 282 -16.50 16.25 26.70
N ARG A 283 -16.07 15.23 27.45
CA ARG A 283 -16.40 15.11 28.89
C ARG A 283 -15.82 16.25 29.73
N PHE A 284 -14.69 16.83 29.33
CA PHE A 284 -14.08 17.99 30.00
C PHE A 284 -14.63 19.32 29.51
N THR A 285 -15.06 19.44 28.25
CA THR A 285 -15.71 20.65 27.72
C THR A 285 -17.19 20.75 28.11
N ASN A 286 -17.92 19.63 28.21
CA ASN A 286 -19.30 19.64 28.72
C ASN A 286 -19.37 20.05 30.20
N LYS A 287 -18.31 19.87 30.99
CA LYS A 287 -18.23 20.40 32.36
C LYS A 287 -18.10 21.92 32.44
N LYS A 288 -17.78 22.62 31.34
CA LYS A 288 -17.80 24.10 31.25
C LYS A 288 -19.10 24.68 30.71
N ARG A 289 -20.08 23.85 30.32
CA ARG A 289 -21.49 24.28 30.33
C ARG A 289 -22.05 23.95 31.70
N LEU A 290 -21.62 24.72 32.70
CA LEU A 290 -22.41 24.90 33.91
C LEU A 290 -23.81 25.26 33.42
N ASN A 291 -24.73 24.34 33.67
CA ASN A 291 -26.14 24.47 33.42
C ASN A 291 -26.66 25.62 34.30
N ILE A 292 -26.37 26.86 33.92
CA ILE A 292 -27.13 28.01 34.37
C ILE A 292 -28.49 27.80 33.72
N LYS A 293 -29.36 27.07 34.44
CA LYS A 293 -30.80 27.22 34.29
C LYS A 293 -31.06 28.72 34.47
N VAL A 294 -31.14 29.46 33.38
CA VAL A 294 -31.88 30.71 33.38
C VAL A 294 -33.30 30.27 33.70
N PRO A 295 -33.84 30.59 34.89
CA PRO A 295 -35.24 30.31 35.16
C PRO A 295 -36.06 31.05 34.11
N GLU A 296 -37.19 30.46 33.71
CA GLU A 296 -38.26 31.13 32.97
C GLU A 296 -38.49 32.56 33.46
N PRO A 297 -39.01 33.49 32.62
CA PRO A 297 -39.02 34.94 32.89
C PRO A 297 -39.95 35.28 34.06
N GLY A 298 -39.46 35.03 35.27
CA GLY A 298 -40.06 35.34 36.55
C GLY A 298 -39.16 36.33 37.24
N VAL A 299 -39.73 37.50 37.52
CA VAL A 299 -39.26 38.56 38.40
C VAL A 299 -37.73 38.76 38.34
N GLY A 300 -37.29 39.49 37.31
CA GLY A 300 -35.89 39.67 36.95
C GLY A 300 -34.98 40.02 38.13
N GLU A 301 -33.69 39.72 37.98
CA GLU A 301 -32.66 39.81 39.02
C GLU A 301 -32.56 41.20 39.70
N ARG A 302 -33.06 42.24 39.01
CA ARG A 302 -33.24 43.60 39.53
C ARG A 302 -34.21 43.66 40.72
N GLU A 303 -35.31 42.91 40.68
CA GLU A 303 -36.30 42.89 41.75
C GLU A 303 -35.85 42.04 42.94
N ARG A 304 -35.11 40.95 42.69
CA ARG A 304 -34.42 40.21 43.75
C ARG A 304 -33.46 41.10 44.54
N ARG A 305 -32.68 41.95 43.82
CA ARG A 305 -31.75 42.90 44.44
C ARG A 305 -32.46 44.07 45.14
N ALA A 306 -33.62 44.48 44.64
CA ALA A 306 -34.46 45.47 45.32
C ALA A 306 -35.02 44.94 46.65
N ARG A 307 -35.41 43.66 46.71
CA ARG A 307 -35.90 43.01 47.94
C ARG A 307 -34.80 42.76 48.97
N SER A 308 -33.56 42.55 48.55
CA SER A 308 -32.41 42.39 49.45
C SER A 308 -31.78 43.72 49.90
N GLY A 309 -32.36 44.87 49.53
CA GLY A 309 -31.87 46.20 49.91
C GLY A 309 -30.52 46.59 49.28
N THR A 310 -30.00 45.78 48.35
CA THR A 310 -28.69 45.97 47.69
C THR A 310 -28.83 46.32 46.21
N GLY A 311 -30.03 46.71 45.79
CA GLY A 311 -30.35 47.09 44.42
C GLY A 311 -29.89 48.51 44.08
N PRO A 312 -29.41 48.76 42.86
CA PRO A 312 -29.03 50.10 42.42
C PRO A 312 -30.25 51.05 42.44
N PRO A 313 -30.05 52.35 42.75
CA PRO A 313 -31.13 53.32 42.85
C PRO A 313 -31.93 53.42 41.54
N PRO A 314 -33.24 53.71 41.61
CA PRO A 314 -34.09 53.79 40.43
C PRO A 314 -33.61 54.92 39.50
N LEU A 315 -33.52 54.61 38.20
CA LEU A 315 -33.22 55.60 37.18
C LEU A 315 -34.37 56.60 37.12
N LEU A 316 -34.06 57.88 37.40
CA LEU A 316 -34.97 59.00 37.22
C LEU A 316 -35.37 59.05 35.74
N LYS A 317 -36.65 58.81 35.45
CA LYS A 317 -37.23 59.06 34.12
C LYS A 317 -37.13 60.56 33.85
N LYS A 318 -36.28 60.94 32.90
CA LYS A 318 -36.27 62.28 32.32
C LYS A 318 -37.63 62.49 31.65
N GLN A 319 -38.39 63.47 32.12
CA GLN A 319 -39.65 63.89 31.49
C GLN A 319 -39.32 64.35 30.07
N GLU A 320 -39.85 63.66 29.06
CA GLU A 320 -39.89 64.17 27.70
C GLU A 320 -41.07 65.15 27.63
N THR A 321 -40.74 66.43 27.61
CA THR A 321 -41.64 67.50 27.19
C THR A 321 -41.45 67.72 25.70
N SER A 322 -42.46 67.38 24.90
CA SER A 322 -42.92 68.11 23.72
C SER A 322 -44.27 67.55 23.30
#